data_AF-A0A915NSV2-F1
#
_entry.id   AF-A0A915NSV2-F1
#
_cell.length_a   1.000
_cell.length_b   1.000
_cell.length_c   1.000
_cell.angle_alpha   90.00
_cell.angle_beta   90.00
_cell.angle_gamma   90.00
#
_symmetry.space_group_name_H-M   'P 1'
#
loop_
_entity.id
_entity.type
_entity.pdbx_description
1 polymer ?
#
loop_
_entity_poly.entity_id
_entity_poly.type
_entity_poly.pdbx_seq_one_letter_code
_entity_poly.pdbx_strand_id
1 'polypeptide(L)'
;MACNLRECSGGWNTWGVWSECSRLCGKGVRSRSRTCPSDASCPGSSTEQSFCNEQACAEKETLNAEWSGWSVWGPCSATCGNGVRRRTRHCQYGNCPGYHFDSSICNNGPCSVEDASWGYWSVCSESCGQGFRRRVRKCYGGGQCPGSEYEREQCQIRPSC
;
A
#
# COMPACT_ATOMS: atom_id res chain seq x y z
N MET A 1 -33.52 3.34 9.64
CA MET A 1 -32.89 2.73 10.83
C MET A 1 -31.44 3.17 10.87
N ALA A 2 -31.07 3.90 11.92
CA ALA A 2 -29.77 4.53 12.12
C ALA A 2 -28.81 3.56 12.83
N CYS A 3 -27.54 3.52 12.43
CA CYS A 3 -26.50 2.86 13.24
C CYS A 3 -25.77 3.93 14.05
N ASN A 4 -25.84 3.78 15.39
CA ASN A 4 -25.28 4.71 16.36
C ASN A 4 -23.74 4.71 16.36
N LEU A 5 -23.21 5.91 16.60
CA LEU A 5 -21.83 6.39 16.54
C LEU A 5 -20.79 5.77 17.51
N ARG A 6 -20.82 4.46 17.81
CA ARG A 6 -19.72 3.82 18.54
C ARG A 6 -19.37 2.44 17.96
N GLU A 7 -18.18 2.39 17.37
CA GLU A 7 -17.42 1.18 17.06
C GLU A 7 -17.98 0.24 15.98
N CYS A 8 -17.98 0.72 14.73
CA CYS A 8 -17.72 -0.20 13.62
C CYS A 8 -16.19 -0.39 13.51
N SER A 9 -15.61 -1.24 14.35
CA SER A 9 -14.24 -1.77 14.16
C SER A 9 -14.25 -2.75 12.98
N GLY A 10 -14.56 -2.22 11.79
CA GLY A 10 -14.65 -2.96 10.55
C GLY A 10 -13.26 -3.30 10.05
N GLY A 11 -12.75 -4.46 10.45
CA GLY A 11 -11.65 -5.18 9.82
C GLY A 11 -10.27 -4.52 9.80
N TRP A 12 -10.15 -3.21 9.98
CA TRP A 12 -8.90 -2.49 9.83
C TRP A 12 -7.83 -2.98 10.81
N ASN A 13 -6.61 -3.18 10.29
CA ASN A 13 -5.44 -3.28 11.15
C ASN A 13 -5.21 -1.96 11.89
N THR A 14 -4.40 -2.02 12.95
CA THR A 14 -3.99 -0.83 13.71
C THR A 14 -3.34 0.19 12.78
N TRP A 15 -3.61 1.47 13.04
CA TRP A 15 -2.94 2.56 12.34
C TRP A 15 -1.43 2.45 12.46
N GLY A 16 -0.73 2.70 11.37
CA GLY A 16 0.72 2.89 11.38
C GLY A 16 1.12 4.14 12.15
N VAL A 17 2.44 4.29 12.34
CA VAL A 17 3.01 5.50 12.93
C VAL A 17 2.74 6.72 12.06
N TRP A 18 2.62 7.88 12.71
CA TRP A 18 2.55 9.15 11.99
C TRP A 18 3.87 9.41 11.28
N SER A 19 3.80 9.97 10.08
CA SER A 19 4.95 10.57 9.41
C SER A 19 5.49 11.74 10.21
N GLU A 20 6.74 12.10 9.93
CA GLU A 20 7.29 13.40 10.30
C GLU A 20 6.41 14.54 9.80
N CYS A 21 6.44 15.67 10.50
CA CYS A 21 5.64 16.84 10.15
C CYS A 21 6.21 17.53 8.90
N SER A 22 5.33 17.99 8.00
CA SER A 22 5.75 18.69 6.78
C SER A 22 6.39 20.07 7.03
N ARG A 23 6.24 20.63 8.24
CA ARG A 23 6.85 21.89 8.67
C ARG A 23 7.37 21.76 10.09
N LEU A 24 8.44 22.47 10.43
CA LEU A 24 8.94 22.54 11.81
C LEU A 24 8.16 23.57 12.67
N CYS A 25 7.44 24.49 12.04
CA CYS A 25 6.59 25.51 12.65
C CYS A 25 5.52 25.97 11.63
N GLY A 26 4.59 26.83 12.05
CA GLY A 26 3.64 27.47 11.14
C GLY A 26 2.59 26.50 10.57
N LYS A 27 2.13 25.56 11.39
CA LYS A 27 1.05 24.60 11.11
C LYS A 27 1.34 23.71 9.89
N GLY A 28 2.17 22.70 10.13
CA GLY A 28 2.42 21.62 9.18
C GLY A 28 1.34 20.54 9.17
N VAL A 29 1.54 19.54 8.34
CA VAL A 29 0.65 18.38 8.15
C VAL A 29 1.48 17.11 8.27
N ARG A 30 0.96 16.11 8.98
CA ARG A 30 1.48 14.74 9.04
C ARG A 30 0.41 13.76 8.59
N SER A 31 0.84 12.58 8.16
CA SER A 31 -0.05 11.54 7.65
C SER A 31 0.27 10.17 8.23
N ARG A 32 -0.72 9.30 8.35
CA ARG A 32 -0.55 7.88 8.70
C ARG A 32 -1.47 7.01 7.85
N SER A 33 -1.13 5.74 7.70
CA SER A 33 -1.90 4.77 6.93
C SER A 33 -2.19 3.50 7.73
N ARG A 34 -3.25 2.78 7.33
CA ARG A 34 -3.65 1.47 7.87
C ARG A 34 -4.01 0.53 6.73
N THR A 35 -3.90 -0.77 6.98
CA THR A 35 -4.21 -1.82 5.99
C THR A 35 -5.48 -2.57 6.37
N CYS A 36 -6.20 -3.02 5.35
CA CYS A 36 -7.37 -3.88 5.52
C CYS A 36 -6.95 -5.34 5.24
N PRO A 37 -7.27 -6.30 6.13
CA PRO A 37 -7.15 -7.73 5.87
C PRO A 37 -7.99 -8.15 4.66
N SER A 38 -7.49 -9.13 3.89
CA SER A 38 -8.02 -9.49 2.58
C SER A 38 -9.44 -10.06 2.55
N ASP A 39 -10.05 -10.35 3.71
CA ASP A 39 -11.39 -10.95 3.84
C ASP A 39 -12.38 -10.05 4.61
N ALA A 40 -12.01 -8.80 4.93
CA ALA A 40 -12.85 -7.90 5.72
C ALA A 40 -13.43 -6.76 4.87
N SER A 41 -14.71 -6.43 5.10
CA SER A 41 -15.27 -5.16 4.64
C SER A 41 -14.77 -4.05 5.56
N CYS A 42 -13.87 -3.21 5.04
CA CYS A 42 -13.25 -2.11 5.77
C CYS A 42 -13.80 -0.77 5.30
N PRO A 43 -14.95 -0.30 5.83
CA PRO A 43 -15.49 1.01 5.49
C PRO A 43 -14.58 2.12 6.03
N GLY A 44 -14.35 3.15 5.21
CA GLY A 44 -13.58 4.34 5.56
C GLY A 44 -12.24 4.47 4.83
N SER A 45 -11.48 5.52 5.14
CA SER A 45 -10.19 5.80 4.50
C SER A 45 -9.07 4.93 5.08
N SER A 46 -8.16 4.49 4.21
CA SER A 46 -6.90 3.83 4.57
C SER A 46 -5.80 4.82 4.99
N THR A 47 -6.05 6.12 4.82
CA THR A 47 -5.11 7.21 5.10
C THR A 47 -5.77 8.30 5.93
N GLU A 48 -5.02 8.82 6.91
CA GLU A 48 -5.44 9.91 7.77
C GLU A 48 -4.38 11.01 7.79
N GLN A 49 -4.82 12.27 7.82
CA GLN A 49 -3.97 13.44 7.91
C GLN A 49 -4.35 14.26 9.15
N SER A 50 -3.35 14.89 9.77
CA SER A 50 -3.54 15.73 10.95
C SER A 50 -2.55 16.89 10.91
N PHE A 51 -2.94 18.02 11.50
CA PHE A 51 -2.02 19.14 11.68
C PHE A 51 -0.96 18.82 12.74
N CYS A 52 0.20 19.44 12.59
CA CYS A 52 1.31 19.32 13.53
C CYS A 52 2.13 20.62 13.52
N ASN A 53 2.93 20.84 14.56
CA ASN A 53 3.84 21.98 14.66
C ASN A 53 3.12 23.33 14.45
N GLU A 54 2.06 23.57 15.21
CA GLU A 54 1.21 24.77 15.13
C GLU A 54 1.83 26.02 15.78
N GLN A 55 2.98 25.88 16.46
CA GLN A 55 3.75 27.02 16.94
C GLN A 55 4.08 27.99 15.81
N ALA A 56 4.00 29.30 16.09
CA ALA A 56 4.43 30.32 15.14
C ALA A 56 5.92 30.14 14.80
N CYS A 57 6.28 30.31 13.53
CA CYS A 57 7.68 30.42 13.13
C CYS A 57 8.24 31.76 13.64
N ALA A 58 9.54 31.80 13.99
CA ALA A 58 10.19 33.04 14.38
C ALA A 58 10.02 34.10 13.27
N GLU A 59 9.72 35.35 13.64
CA GLU A 59 9.38 36.43 12.69
C GLU A 59 10.47 36.75 11.65
N LYS A 60 11.72 36.34 11.90
CA LYS A 60 12.82 36.50 10.94
C LYS A 60 12.77 35.50 9.77
N GLU A 61 11.98 34.44 9.91
CA GLU A 61 11.87 33.30 8.99
C GLU A 61 10.65 33.40 8.06
N THR A 62 9.80 34.41 8.19
CA THR A 62 8.55 34.53 7.39
C THR A 62 8.74 35.18 6.02
N LEU A 63 9.92 35.76 5.73
CA LEU A 63 10.18 36.50 4.49
C LEU A 63 10.73 35.65 3.35
N ASN A 64 11.44 34.55 3.64
CA ASN A 64 12.02 33.68 2.63
C ASN A 64 11.47 32.27 2.79
N ALA A 65 10.51 31.91 1.94
CA ALA A 65 9.98 30.57 1.90
C ALA A 65 11.06 29.59 1.41
N GLU A 66 11.61 28.78 2.32
CA GLU A 66 12.71 27.87 2.01
C GLU A 66 12.31 26.42 2.28
N TRP A 67 12.35 25.63 1.22
CA TRP A 67 12.23 24.18 1.32
C TRP A 67 13.56 23.58 1.73
N SER A 68 13.52 22.55 2.57
CA SER A 68 14.67 21.66 2.72
C SER A 68 15.04 21.05 1.37
N GLY A 69 16.28 20.55 1.27
CA GLY A 69 16.63 19.58 0.24
C GLY A 69 15.63 18.41 0.25
N TRP A 70 15.35 17.87 -0.93
CA TRP A 70 14.59 16.63 -1.03
C TRP A 70 15.33 15.49 -0.33
N SER A 71 14.60 14.63 0.36
CA SER A 71 15.14 13.35 0.79
C SER A 71 15.61 12.57 -0.43
N VAL A 72 16.51 11.61 -0.20
CA VAL A 72 16.76 10.55 -1.19
C VAL A 72 15.43 9.87 -1.53
N TRP A 73 15.34 9.37 -2.77
CA TRP A 73 14.19 8.55 -3.16
C TRP A 73 14.13 7.30 -2.27
N GLY A 74 12.96 7.02 -1.72
CA GLY A 74 12.68 5.75 -1.08
C GLY A 74 12.73 4.58 -2.09
N PRO A 75 12.70 3.34 -1.60
CA PRO A 75 12.66 2.17 -2.46
C PRO A 75 11.41 2.20 -3.36
N CYS A 76 11.49 1.48 -4.49
CA CYS A 76 10.33 1.26 -5.34
C CYS A 76 9.29 0.43 -4.57
N SER A 77 8.00 0.74 -4.74
CA SER A 77 6.91 -0.04 -4.14
C SER A 77 6.81 -1.49 -4.67
N ALA A 78 7.55 -1.77 -5.75
CA ALA A 78 7.56 -2.99 -6.52
C ALA A 78 8.97 -3.56 -6.48
N THR A 79 9.13 -4.87 -6.34
CA THR A 79 10.44 -5.55 -6.45
C THR A 79 10.78 -5.90 -7.89
N CYS A 80 9.77 -6.02 -8.76
CA CYS A 80 9.89 -6.26 -10.19
C CYS A 80 8.82 -5.46 -10.95
N GLY A 81 8.93 -5.29 -12.25
CA GLY A 81 7.95 -4.55 -13.04
C GLY A 81 7.89 -3.07 -12.68
N ASN A 82 6.73 -2.46 -12.91
CA ASN A 82 6.49 -1.05 -12.62
C ASN A 82 6.02 -0.86 -11.18
N GLY A 83 6.59 0.12 -10.49
CA GLY A 83 6.14 0.57 -9.18
C GLY A 83 6.24 2.08 -9.03
N VAL A 84 6.04 2.55 -7.79
CA VAL A 84 6.13 3.96 -7.44
C VAL A 84 7.12 4.13 -6.30
N ARG A 85 8.07 5.05 -6.47
CA ARG A 85 8.95 5.52 -5.40
C ARG A 85 8.52 6.90 -4.93
N ARG A 86 8.79 7.22 -3.67
CA ARG A 86 8.40 8.49 -3.05
C ARG A 86 9.59 9.16 -2.40
N ARG A 87 9.58 10.49 -2.35
CA ARG A 87 10.51 11.30 -1.57
C ARG A 87 9.75 12.43 -0.89
N THR A 88 10.34 12.98 0.16
CA THR A 88 9.73 14.04 0.96
C THR A 88 10.70 15.17 1.22
N ARG A 89 10.18 16.35 1.50
CA ARG A 89 10.91 17.54 1.97
C ARG A 89 10.07 18.24 3.02
N HIS A 90 10.69 19.05 3.87
CA HIS A 90 9.98 19.85 4.85
C HIS A 90 10.18 21.34 4.57
N CYS A 91 9.17 22.14 4.90
CA CYS A 91 9.29 23.59 4.84
C CYS A 91 10.10 24.03 6.07
N GLN A 92 11.25 24.65 5.82
CA GLN A 92 12.13 25.13 6.88
C GLN A 92 11.65 26.49 7.36
N TYR A 93 11.37 27.39 6.40
CA TYR A 93 11.06 28.79 6.69
C TYR A 93 9.88 29.29 5.85
N GLY A 94 9.12 30.22 6.42
CA GLY A 94 8.02 30.91 5.74
C GLY A 94 6.85 30.03 5.31
N ASN A 95 6.19 30.45 4.22
CA ASN A 95 5.08 29.73 3.63
C ASN A 95 5.51 29.10 2.31
N CYS A 96 6.00 27.85 2.36
CA CYS A 96 6.50 27.17 1.18
C CYS A 96 5.37 26.75 0.21
N PRO A 97 5.37 27.22 -1.05
CA PRO A 97 4.39 26.80 -2.05
C PRO A 97 4.69 25.39 -2.58
N GLY A 98 3.64 24.65 -2.93
CA GLY A 98 3.72 23.30 -3.50
C GLY A 98 3.65 22.16 -2.49
N TYR A 99 3.88 20.93 -2.95
CA TYR A 99 3.78 19.73 -2.12
C TYR A 99 5.08 19.42 -1.38
N HIS A 100 4.92 18.86 -0.17
CA HIS A 100 6.01 18.36 0.68
C HIS A 100 6.41 16.91 0.33
N PHE A 101 5.69 16.27 -0.59
CA PHE A 101 5.98 14.93 -1.08
C PHE A 101 5.98 14.92 -2.61
N ASP A 102 6.70 13.97 -3.18
CA ASP A 102 6.78 13.73 -4.61
C ASP A 102 6.82 12.21 -4.87
N SER A 103 6.21 11.79 -5.97
CA SER A 103 6.09 10.40 -6.37
C SER A 103 6.48 10.23 -7.83
N SER A 104 7.29 9.23 -8.11
CA SER A 104 7.79 8.94 -9.46
C SER A 104 7.67 7.46 -9.75
N ILE A 105 7.40 7.13 -11.02
CA ILE A 105 7.36 5.75 -11.49
C ILE A 105 8.80 5.20 -11.49
N CYS A 106 8.95 3.97 -11.02
CA CYS A 106 10.18 3.19 -11.10
C CYS A 106 9.90 1.88 -11.85
N ASN A 107 10.90 1.38 -12.56
CA ASN A 107 10.84 0.09 -13.25
C ASN A 107 12.02 -0.76 -12.77
N ASN A 108 11.70 -1.90 -12.16
CA ASN A 108 12.67 -2.84 -11.59
C ASN A 108 12.90 -4.06 -12.50
N GLY A 109 12.69 -3.90 -13.81
CA GLY A 109 12.86 -4.97 -14.80
C GLY A 109 11.66 -5.90 -14.90
N PRO A 110 11.69 -6.95 -15.72
CA PRO A 110 10.60 -7.91 -15.83
C PRO A 110 10.47 -8.76 -14.56
N CYS A 111 9.25 -9.15 -14.21
CA CYS A 111 9.00 -10.10 -13.12
C CYS A 111 9.37 -11.53 -13.57
N SER A 112 10.05 -12.25 -12.69
CA SER A 112 10.42 -13.65 -12.89
C SER A 112 9.36 -14.60 -12.31
N VAL A 113 9.50 -15.90 -12.57
CA VAL A 113 8.68 -16.93 -11.92
C VAL A 113 8.94 -17.04 -10.42
N GLU A 114 10.10 -16.58 -9.94
CA GLU A 114 10.46 -16.60 -8.52
C GLU A 114 9.73 -15.49 -7.73
N ASP A 115 9.31 -14.43 -8.41
CA ASP A 115 8.47 -13.35 -7.86
C ASP A 115 6.98 -13.76 -7.75
N ALA A 116 6.65 -15.01 -8.08
CA ALA A 116 5.31 -15.55 -8.07
C ALA A 116 5.24 -16.83 -7.22
N SER A 117 4.28 -16.90 -6.29
CA SER A 117 4.03 -18.13 -5.52
C SER A 117 2.67 -18.73 -5.85
N TRP A 118 2.68 -20.03 -6.16
CA TRP A 118 1.44 -20.79 -6.33
C TRP A 118 0.79 -21.05 -4.97
N GLY A 119 -0.51 -20.80 -4.90
CA GLY A 119 -1.33 -21.30 -3.80
C GLY A 119 -1.51 -22.82 -3.88
N TYR A 120 -2.11 -23.39 -2.83
CA TYR A 120 -2.48 -24.79 -2.82
C TYR A 120 -3.51 -25.12 -3.91
N TRP A 121 -3.45 -26.35 -4.40
CA TRP A 121 -4.50 -26.91 -5.24
C TRP A 121 -5.81 -27.01 -4.46
N SER A 122 -6.92 -26.67 -5.13
CA SER A 122 -8.25 -26.98 -4.63
C SER A 122 -8.43 -28.48 -4.48
N VAL A 123 -9.45 -28.87 -3.71
CA VAL A 123 -9.99 -30.23 -3.79
C VAL A 123 -10.43 -30.56 -5.21
N CYS A 124 -10.51 -31.85 -5.53
CA CYS A 124 -11.05 -32.30 -6.81
C CYS A 124 -12.53 -31.90 -6.92
N SER A 125 -12.97 -31.52 -8.12
CA SER A 125 -14.37 -31.16 -8.38
C SER A 125 -15.34 -32.30 -8.09
N GLU A 126 -14.89 -33.53 -8.34
CA GLU A 126 -15.68 -34.74 -8.11
C GLU A 126 -15.23 -35.44 -6.83
N SER A 127 -16.18 -36.06 -6.13
CA SER A 127 -15.93 -36.89 -4.95
C SER A 127 -15.53 -38.33 -5.27
N CYS A 128 -15.63 -38.76 -6.55
CA CYS A 128 -15.28 -40.09 -7.04
C CYS A 128 -15.03 -40.03 -8.55
N GLY A 129 -14.17 -40.89 -9.08
CA GLY A 129 -13.83 -40.89 -10.51
C GLY A 129 -12.92 -39.71 -10.95
N GLN A 130 -13.07 -39.28 -12.20
CA GLN A 130 -12.26 -38.21 -12.80
C GLN A 130 -12.89 -36.84 -12.54
N GLY A 131 -12.09 -35.89 -12.07
CA GLY A 131 -12.49 -34.50 -11.90
C GLY A 131 -11.35 -33.53 -12.22
N PHE A 132 -11.53 -32.27 -11.84
CA PHE A 132 -10.51 -31.23 -12.02
C PHE A 132 -10.22 -30.52 -10.71
N ARG A 133 -8.96 -30.15 -10.52
CA ARG A 133 -8.55 -29.23 -9.47
C ARG A 133 -7.88 -28.00 -10.07
N ARG A 134 -7.91 -26.91 -9.30
CA ARG A 134 -7.42 -25.60 -9.72
C ARG A 134 -6.52 -24.99 -8.66
N ARG A 135 -5.52 -24.21 -9.07
CA ARG A 135 -4.76 -23.35 -8.18
C ARG A 135 -4.58 -21.96 -8.80
N VAL A 136 -4.33 -21.00 -7.95
CA VAL A 136 -4.07 -19.60 -8.32
C VAL A 136 -2.74 -19.20 -7.73
N ARG A 137 -1.93 -18.47 -8.48
CA ARG A 137 -0.69 -17.86 -7.95
C ARG A 137 -0.89 -16.39 -7.63
N LYS A 138 -0.12 -15.91 -6.65
CA LYS A 138 -0.02 -14.49 -6.33
C LYS A 138 1.33 -13.97 -6.81
N CYS A 139 1.30 -12.82 -7.48
CA CYS A 139 2.47 -12.06 -7.86
C CYS A 139 2.87 -11.14 -6.71
N TYR A 140 4.13 -11.18 -6.33
CA TYR A 140 4.70 -10.22 -5.40
C TYR A 140 5.55 -9.25 -6.20
N GLY A 141 5.42 -7.95 -5.91
CA GLY A 141 6.21 -6.92 -6.57
C GLY A 141 5.50 -6.05 -7.58
N GLY A 142 4.16 -5.97 -7.63
CA GLY A 142 3.45 -4.87 -8.32
C GLY A 142 3.39 -4.93 -9.86
N GLY A 143 4.05 -5.91 -10.50
CA GLY A 143 3.93 -6.21 -11.92
C GLY A 143 3.01 -7.41 -12.24
N GLN A 144 2.79 -7.66 -13.54
CA GLN A 144 2.12 -8.87 -14.04
C GLN A 144 3.09 -10.06 -14.05
N CYS A 145 2.68 -11.19 -13.47
CA CYS A 145 3.49 -12.41 -13.50
C CYS A 145 3.67 -12.94 -14.93
N PRO A 146 4.82 -13.54 -15.25
CA PRO A 146 4.99 -14.25 -16.52
C PRO A 146 4.09 -15.49 -16.59
N GLY A 147 3.11 -15.51 -17.49
CA GLY A 147 2.18 -16.64 -17.74
C GLY A 147 0.78 -16.50 -17.11
N SER A 148 0.00 -17.58 -17.09
CA SER A 148 -1.35 -17.57 -16.51
C SER A 148 -1.34 -17.52 -14.97
N GLU A 149 -2.16 -16.68 -14.36
CA GLU A 149 -2.41 -16.67 -12.91
C GLU A 149 -3.26 -17.87 -12.44
N TYR A 150 -3.85 -18.58 -13.39
CA TYR A 150 -4.76 -19.70 -13.18
C TYR A 150 -4.21 -20.97 -13.82
N GLU A 151 -4.21 -22.05 -13.05
CA GLU A 151 -3.84 -23.38 -13.53
C GLU A 151 -4.93 -24.40 -13.17
N ARG A 152 -5.21 -25.30 -14.12
CA ARG A 152 -6.18 -26.40 -13.97
C ARG A 152 -5.51 -27.69 -14.40
N GLU A 153 -5.71 -28.75 -13.61
CA GLU A 153 -5.28 -30.09 -13.97
C GLU A 153 -6.35 -31.13 -13.61
N GLN A 154 -6.24 -32.31 -14.22
CA GLN A 154 -7.10 -33.46 -13.92
C GLN A 154 -6.68 -34.10 -12.60
N CYS A 155 -7.68 -34.53 -11.82
CA CYS A 155 -7.50 -35.31 -10.61
C CYS A 155 -8.34 -36.58 -10.67
N GLN A 156 -7.85 -37.65 -10.06
CA GLN A 156 -8.57 -38.91 -9.92
C GLN A 156 -8.81 -39.19 -8.45
N ILE A 157 -10.07 -39.28 -8.06
CA ILE A 157 -10.49 -39.83 -6.78
C ILE A 157 -10.89 -41.29 -7.03
N ARG A 158 -10.88 -42.13 -5.99
CA ARG A 158 -11.03 -43.60 -6.04
C ARG A 158 -11.96 -44.08 -7.18
N PRO A 159 -11.65 -45.22 -7.84
CA PRO A 159 -12.24 -45.57 -9.14
C PRO A 159 -13.73 -45.93 -9.17
N SER A 160 -14.50 -45.61 -8.14
CA SER A 160 -15.89 -46.03 -8.00
C SER A 160 -16.67 -45.05 -7.13
N CYS A 161 -17.64 -44.37 -7.75
CA CYS A 161 -18.92 -44.06 -7.14
C CYS A 161 -19.77 -45.35 -7.19
#